data_AF-A0A653WUQ1-F1
#
_entry.id   AF-A0A653WUQ1-F1
#
_cell.length_a   1.000
_cell.length_b   1.000
_cell.length_c   1.000
_cell.angle_alpha   90.00
_cell.angle_beta   90.00
_cell.angle_gamma   90.00
#
_symmetry.space_group_name_H-M   'P 1'
#
loop_
_entity.id
_entity.type
_entity.pdbx_description
1 polymer ?
#
loop_
_entity_poly.entity_id
_entity_poly.type
_entity_poly.pdbx_seq_one_letter_code
_entity_poly.pdbx_strand_id
1 'polypeptide(L)'
;MTEASPESPAPTASGMPTMLYTHCGIKELRVADTFFLAETPLDDGQGNPPPGWGNPYQAGTVTVSGSKAVFRDDNGHIVTFLARPGATGFLNICS
;
A
#
# COMPACT_ATOMS: atom_id res chain seq x y z
N MET A 1 31.54 -28.39 -1.18
CA MET A 1 30.16 -27.94 -0.94
C MET A 1 29.98 -26.70 -1.80
N THR A 2 29.05 -26.70 -2.75
CA THR A 2 28.89 -25.58 -3.69
C THR A 2 28.40 -24.36 -2.92
N GLU A 3 29.14 -23.26 -3.02
CA GLU A 3 28.75 -21.96 -2.49
C GLU A 3 27.69 -21.41 -3.47
N ALA A 4 26.46 -21.29 -3.00
CA ALA A 4 25.43 -20.59 -3.74
C ALA A 4 25.85 -19.11 -3.79
N SER A 5 26.31 -18.69 -4.96
CA SER A 5 26.40 -17.29 -5.36
C SER A 5 25.17 -16.56 -4.83
N PRO A 6 25.29 -15.47 -4.04
CA PRO A 6 24.13 -14.65 -3.77
C PRO A 6 23.73 -14.08 -5.13
N GLU A 7 22.64 -14.59 -5.70
CA GLU A 7 21.89 -13.89 -6.72
C GLU A 7 21.72 -12.48 -6.17
N SER A 8 22.34 -11.48 -6.81
CA SER A 8 22.08 -10.07 -6.50
C SER A 8 20.59 -9.95 -6.34
N PRO A 9 20.04 -9.63 -5.15
CA PRO A 9 18.62 -9.57 -5.01
C PRO A 9 18.22 -8.38 -5.89
N ALA A 10 17.63 -8.65 -7.06
CA ALA A 10 17.07 -7.65 -7.97
C ALA A 10 16.42 -6.59 -7.09
N PRO A 11 16.79 -5.29 -7.21
CA PRO A 11 16.70 -4.31 -6.12
C PRO A 11 15.41 -4.58 -5.38
N THR A 12 15.52 -5.31 -4.26
CA THR A 12 14.33 -5.86 -3.63
C THR A 12 13.68 -4.62 -3.16
N ALA A 13 12.58 -4.24 -3.82
CA ALA A 13 11.81 -3.07 -3.46
C ALA A 13 11.53 -3.28 -1.97
N SER A 14 12.32 -2.59 -1.15
CA SER A 14 12.56 -3.05 0.21
C SER A 14 11.25 -2.81 0.89
N GLY A 15 10.59 -3.89 1.32
CA GLY A 15 9.29 -3.80 1.94
C GLY A 15 9.42 -2.88 3.15
N MET A 16 8.84 -1.70 3.07
CA MET A 16 8.87 -0.74 4.15
C MET A 16 7.66 -0.98 5.05
N PRO A 17 7.82 -1.11 6.37
CA PRO A 17 6.68 -1.14 7.26
C PRO A 17 5.90 0.17 7.11
N THR A 18 4.60 0.06 6.91
CA THR A 18 3.71 1.21 6.77
C THR A 18 2.39 0.97 7.47
N MET A 19 1.72 2.06 7.82
CA MET A 19 0.36 2.06 8.34
C MET A 19 -0.56 2.57 7.23
N LEU A 20 -1.28 1.65 6.60
CA LEU A 20 -2.28 1.99 5.60
C LEU A 20 -3.50 2.59 6.29
N TYR A 21 -3.92 3.77 5.86
CA TYR A 21 -5.14 4.38 6.38
C TYR A 21 -6.36 3.71 5.75
N THR A 22 -7.19 3.12 6.60
CA THR A 22 -8.35 2.30 6.22
C THR A 22 -9.66 2.87 6.71
N HIS A 23 -9.63 3.84 7.63
CA HIS A 23 -10.81 4.41 8.30
C HIS A 23 -11.97 4.75 7.36
N CYS A 24 -11.69 5.27 6.16
CA CYS A 24 -12.69 5.69 5.18
C CYS A 24 -12.64 4.90 3.87
N GLY A 25 -12.17 3.66 3.97
CA GLY A 25 -11.85 2.79 2.84
C GLY A 25 -10.40 2.93 2.40
N ILE A 26 -9.91 1.90 1.71
CA ILE A 26 -8.56 1.83 1.16
C ILE A 26 -8.58 2.47 -0.21
N LYS A 27 -8.37 3.79 -0.23
CA LYS A 27 -8.40 4.59 -1.46
C LYS A 27 -7.02 5.08 -1.83
N GLU A 28 -6.25 5.55 -0.85
CA GLU A 28 -4.98 6.22 -1.07
C GLU A 28 -3.97 5.80 0.00
N LEU A 29 -2.70 5.78 -0.38
CA LEU A 29 -1.58 5.48 0.49
C LEU A 29 -0.51 6.54 0.29
N ARG A 30 -0.06 7.15 1.39
CA ARG A 30 1.14 7.99 1.37
C ARG A 30 2.33 7.15 1.78
N VAL A 31 3.34 7.09 0.92
CA VAL A 31 4.64 6.50 1.27
C VAL A 31 5.69 7.59 1.14
N ALA A 32 6.31 7.93 2.27
CA ALA A 32 7.20 9.09 2.41
C ALA A 32 6.52 10.39 1.93
N ASP A 33 6.91 10.93 0.78
CA ASP A 33 6.37 12.16 0.20
C ASP A 33 5.53 11.94 -1.07
N THR A 34 5.33 10.68 -1.46
CA THR A 34 4.58 10.32 -2.66
C THR A 34 3.20 9.82 -2.30
N PHE A 35 2.18 10.37 -2.97
CA PHE A 35 0.81 9.90 -2.91
C PHE A 35 0.59 8.81 -3.95
N PHE A 36 0.07 7.68 -3.49
CA PHE A 36 -0.33 6.56 -4.32
C PHE A 36 -1.85 6.37 -4.20
N LEU A 37 -2.51 6.15 -5.31
CA LEU A 37 -3.95 5.86 -5.38
C LEU A 37 -4.15 4.37 -5.61
N ALA A 38 -5.03 3.73 -4.85
CA ALA A 38 -5.39 2.35 -5.06
C ALA A 38 -5.95 2.19 -6.48
N GLU A 39 -5.45 1.20 -7.24
CA GLU A 39 -6.01 0.90 -8.57
C GLU A 39 -7.50 0.59 -8.45
N THR A 40 -7.84 -0.14 -7.39
CA THR A 40 -9.20 -0.46 -7.01
C THR A 40 -9.43 0.02 -5.58
N PRO A 41 -10.20 1.10 -5.37
CA PRO A 41 -10.59 1.49 -4.03
C PRO A 41 -11.42 0.37 -3.39
N LEU A 42 -11.06 0.00 -2.16
CA LEU A 42 -11.77 -1.03 -1.40
C LEU A 42 -12.46 -0.37 -0.20
N ASP A 43 -13.78 -0.40 -0.20
CA ASP A 43 -14.61 0.10 0.90
C ASP A 43 -15.89 -0.73 1.03
N ASP A 44 -16.54 -0.62 2.18
CA ASP A 44 -17.80 -1.31 2.49
C ASP A 44 -19.03 -0.58 1.90
N GLY A 45 -18.84 0.38 0.99
CA GLY A 45 -19.89 1.24 0.45
C GLY A 45 -20.38 2.35 1.40
N GLN A 46 -20.07 2.21 2.70
CA GLN A 46 -20.45 3.15 3.77
C GLN A 46 -19.31 4.07 4.20
N GLY A 47 -18.21 4.11 3.44
CA GLY A 47 -17.00 4.83 3.87
C GLY A 47 -16.33 4.18 5.08
N ASN A 48 -16.37 2.85 5.16
CA ASN A 48 -15.62 2.05 6.12
C ASN A 48 -14.72 1.06 5.38
N PRO A 49 -13.64 0.56 5.99
CA PRO A 49 -12.87 -0.50 5.37
C PRO A 49 -13.68 -1.80 5.28
N PRO A 50 -13.42 -2.64 4.28
CA PRO A 50 -14.11 -3.91 4.13
C PRO A 50 -13.79 -4.85 5.32
N PRO A 51 -14.64 -5.87 5.57
CA PRO A 51 -14.43 -6.81 6.66
C PRO A 51 -13.08 -7.51 6.53
N GLY A 52 -12.36 -7.64 7.66
CA GLY A 52 -11.01 -8.21 7.72
C GLY A 52 -9.89 -7.17 7.79
N TRP A 53 -10.18 -5.89 7.58
CA TRP A 53 -9.21 -4.81 7.70
C TRP A 53 -9.30 -4.11 9.07
N GLY A 54 -8.15 -3.68 9.59
CA GLY A 54 -8.06 -2.82 10.75
C GLY A 54 -8.70 -1.46 10.50
N ASN A 55 -9.16 -0.79 11.56
CA ASN A 55 -9.72 0.55 11.54
C ASN A 55 -9.21 1.30 12.79
N PRO A 56 -8.58 2.49 12.68
CA PRO A 56 -8.43 3.36 11.50
C PRO A 56 -7.22 3.09 10.60
N TYR A 57 -6.33 2.19 11.00
CA TYR A 57 -5.13 1.85 10.24
C TYR A 57 -4.95 0.33 10.16
N GLN A 58 -4.38 -0.14 9.06
CA GLN A 58 -3.85 -1.49 8.90
C GLN A 58 -2.33 -1.45 8.85
N ALA A 59 -1.67 -2.12 9.79
CA ALA A 59 -0.23 -2.32 9.73
C ALA A 59 0.10 -3.34 8.64
N GLY A 60 1.11 -3.04 7.84
CA GLY A 60 1.62 -3.96 6.83
C GLY A 60 2.93 -3.48 6.25
N THR A 61 3.29 -4.08 5.12
CA THR A 61 4.51 -3.81 4.40
C THR A 61 4.16 -3.29 3.02
N VAL A 62 4.71 -2.14 2.63
CA VAL A 62 4.58 -1.61 1.28
C VAL A 62 5.86 -1.77 0.49
N THR A 63 5.72 -2.26 -0.73
CA THR A 63 6.78 -2.46 -1.70
C THR A 63 6.57 -1.48 -2.84
N VAL A 64 7.43 -0.46 -2.94
CA VAL A 64 7.36 0.54 -4.00
C VAL A 64 8.33 0.17 -5.14
N SER A 65 7.81 0.03 -6.35
CA SER A 65 8.56 -0.27 -7.56
C SER A 65 8.23 0.79 -8.63
N GLY A 66 9.07 1.82 -8.72
CA GLY A 66 8.86 2.95 -9.62
C GLY A 66 7.58 3.72 -9.28
N SER A 67 6.60 3.71 -10.19
CA SER A 67 5.30 4.36 -10.03
C SER A 67 4.22 3.44 -9.43
N LYS A 68 4.58 2.27 -8.88
CA LYS A 68 3.63 1.31 -8.32
C LYS A 68 4.01 1.00 -6.87
N ALA A 69 3.05 0.99 -5.97
CA ALA A 69 3.22 0.56 -4.59
C ALA A 69 2.30 -0.62 -4.31
N VAL A 70 2.84 -1.70 -3.77
CA VAL A 70 2.05 -2.89 -3.41
C VAL A 70 2.10 -3.02 -1.89
N PHE A 71 0.96 -2.83 -1.25
CA PHE A 71 0.79 -3.10 0.18
C PHE A 71 0.44 -4.56 0.39
N ARG A 72 1.04 -5.16 1.42
CA ARG A 72 0.74 -6.50 1.90
C ARG A 72 0.67 -6.49 3.42
N ASP A 73 -0.31 -7.15 4.00
CA ASP A 73 -0.36 -7.36 5.45
C ASP A 73 -0.30 -8.84 5.82
N ASP A 74 -0.21 -9.10 7.12
CA ASP A 74 -0.07 -10.46 7.67
C ASP A 74 -1.33 -11.33 7.46
N ASN A 75 -2.51 -10.70 7.31
CA ASN A 75 -3.74 -11.41 6.97
C ASN A 75 -3.81 -11.83 5.49
N GLY A 76 -2.79 -11.50 4.69
CA GLY A 76 -2.71 -11.85 3.28
C GLY A 76 -3.46 -10.91 2.35
N HIS A 77 -3.90 -9.74 2.80
CA HIS A 77 -4.45 -8.74 1.89
C HIS A 77 -3.34 -8.13 1.06
N ILE A 78 -3.61 -7.97 -0.23
CA ILE A 78 -2.68 -7.37 -1.19
C ILE A 78 -3.43 -6.26 -1.88
N VAL A 79 -2.96 -5.02 -1.71
CA VAL A 79 -3.54 -3.86 -2.38
C VAL A 79 -2.48 -3.19 -3.21
N THR A 80 -2.86 -2.89 -4.44
CA THR A 80 -1.98 -2.27 -5.40
C THR A 80 -2.38 -0.82 -5.58
N PHE A 81 -1.38 0.05 -5.49
CA PHE A 81 -1.52 1.49 -5.64
C PHE A 81 -0.60 1.98 -6.76
N LEU A 82 -1.02 3.02 -7.45
CA LEU A 82 -0.26 3.71 -8.48
C LEU A 82 0.12 5.09 -7.97
N ALA A 83 1.40 5.43 -8.09
CA ALA A 83 1.92 6.75 -7.81
C ALA A 83 1.18 7.76 -8.69
N ARG A 84 0.75 8.85 -8.06
CA ARG A 84 0.19 9.99 -8.78
C ARG A 84 1.20 11.13 -8.73
N PRO A 85 2.19 11.14 -9.63
CA PRO A 85 3.12 12.26 -9.71
C PRO A 85 2.33 13.54 -10.01
N GLY A 86 2.47 14.55 -9.15
CA GLY A 86 1.71 15.80 -9.24
C GLY A 86 0.38 15.82 -8.48
N ALA A 87 0.01 14.76 -7.75
CA ALA A 87 -1.07 14.85 -6.77
C ALA A 87 -0.63 15.77 -5.62
N THR A 88 -1.38 16.87 -5.43
CA THR A 88 -1.14 17.86 -4.37
C THR A 88 -1.92 17.55 -3.08
N GLY A 89 -2.70 16.49 -3.08
CA GLY A 89 -3.48 16.05 -1.93
C GLY A 89 -4.26 14.78 -2.22
N PHE A 90 -4.87 14.25 -1.16
CA PHE A 90 -5.81 13.14 -1.24
C PHE A 90 -7.07 13.55 -1.99
N LEU A 91 -7.56 12.72 -2.91
CA LEU A 91 -8.79 12.97 -3.66
C LEU A 91 -10.03 12.93 -2.77
N ASN A 92 -10.09 11.97 -1.85
CA ASN A 92 -11.20 11.80 -0.92
C ASN A 92 -10.74 10.92 0.24
N ILE A 93 -10.29 11.55 1.33
CA ILE A 93 -9.94 10.82 2.55
C ILE A 93 -11.21 10.28 3.20
N CYS A 94 -12.26 11.10 3.33
CA CYS A 94 -13.59 10.72 3.80
C CYS A 94 -14.61 11.56 3.01
N SER A 95 -15.68 10.92 2.54
CA SER A 95 -16.81 11.60 1.90
C SER A 95 -17.95 11.76 2.89
#